data_AF-A0A7X9JI80-F1
#
_entry.id   AF-A0A7X9JI80-F1
#
_cell.length_a   1.000
_cell.length_b   1.000
_cell.length_c   1.000
_cell.angle_alpha   90.00
_cell.angle_beta   90.00
_cell.angle_gamma   90.00
#
_symmetry.space_group_name_H-M   'P 1'
#
loop_
_entity.id
_entity.type
_entity.pdbx_description
1 polymer ?
#
loop_
_entity_poly.entity_id
_entity_poly.type
_entity_poly.pdbx_seq_one_letter_code
_entity_poly.pdbx_strand_id
1 'polypeptide(L)'
;TVYCMESDVSQVLSDQFNRLYENFQKKLNCGANEEPMMNVVCLFENQKWTVFVFPRKAFRPWQYSAEATQQLMVSPATVEMSGIFITPVEEHFRRITRQDVVDILDQVSLK
;
A
#
# COMPACT_ATOMS: atom_id res chain seq x y z
N THR A 1 5.97 -1.38 6.89
CA THR A 1 5.29 -0.94 8.12
C THR A 1 3.85 -0.57 7.83
N VAL A 2 2.91 -0.88 8.72
CA VAL A 2 1.48 -0.55 8.59
C VAL A 2 1.05 0.18 9.86
N TYR A 3 0.34 1.30 9.70
CA TYR A 3 -0.21 2.09 10.81
C TYR A 3 -1.69 1.78 10.95
N CYS A 4 -2.16 1.55 12.16
CA CYS A 4 -3.57 1.29 12.45
C CYS A 4 -4.08 2.33 13.45
N MET A 5 -5.21 2.96 13.14
CA MET A 5 -5.90 3.92 13.99
C MET A 5 -7.35 3.48 14.14
N GLU A 6 -7.93 3.61 15.33
CA GLU A 6 -9.32 3.21 15.57
C GLU A 6 -10.04 4.20 16.48
N SER A 7 -11.30 4.50 16.15
CA SER A 7 -12.16 5.39 16.93
C SER A 7 -13.62 5.26 16.50
N ASP A 8 -14.55 5.45 17.41
CA ASP A 8 -15.96 5.72 17.10
C ASP A 8 -16.21 7.20 16.74
N VAL A 9 -15.27 8.08 17.07
CA VAL A 9 -15.30 9.51 16.73
C VAL A 9 -14.39 9.78 15.52
N SER A 10 -15.00 10.17 14.39
CA SER A 10 -14.28 10.44 13.14
C SER A 10 -13.24 11.56 13.25
N GLN A 11 -13.51 12.62 14.03
CA GLN A 11 -12.57 13.73 14.21
C GLN A 11 -11.23 13.28 14.81
N VAL A 12 -11.27 12.33 15.76
CA VAL A 12 -10.05 11.78 16.37
C VAL A 12 -9.17 11.09 15.32
N LEU A 13 -9.79 10.36 14.38
CA LEU A 13 -9.07 9.70 13.30
C LEU A 13 -8.52 10.68 12.28
N SER A 14 -9.30 11.71 11.93
CA SER A 14 -8.82 12.79 11.06
C SER A 14 -7.59 13.48 11.64
N ASP A 15 -7.60 13.80 12.94
CA ASP A 15 -6.47 14.44 13.61
C ASP A 15 -5.23 13.53 13.67
N GLN A 16 -5.43 12.23 13.95
CA GLN A 16 -4.34 11.24 13.95
C GLN A 16 -3.76 11.02 12.55
N PHE A 17 -4.63 10.89 11.54
CA PHE A 17 -4.23 10.73 10.15
C PHE A 17 -3.45 11.95 9.66
N ASN A 18 -3.92 13.17 9.95
CA ASN A 18 -3.22 14.40 9.54
C ASN A 18 -1.81 14.48 10.13
N ARG A 19 -1.63 14.12 11.41
CA ARG A 19 -0.29 14.04 12.02
C ARG A 19 0.60 13.00 11.33
N LEU A 20 0.04 11.84 11.00
CA LEU A 20 0.77 10.78 10.29
C LEU A 20 1.18 11.24 8.87
N TYR A 21 0.24 11.87 8.17
CA TYR A 21 0.41 12.43 6.83
C TYR A 21 1.54 13.48 6.79
N GLU A 22 1.51 14.46 7.68
CA GLU A 22 2.56 15.49 7.79
C GLU A 22 3.94 14.87 8.07
N ASN A 23 3.99 13.82 8.90
CA ASN A 23 5.23 13.11 9.18
C ASN A 23 5.75 12.37 7.93
N PHE A 24 4.88 11.80 7.11
CA PHE A 24 5.29 11.19 5.84
C PHE A 24 5.75 12.21 4.82
N GLN A 25 5.05 13.34 4.67
CA GLN A 25 5.50 14.41 3.79
C GLN A 25 6.93 14.87 4.14
N LYS A 26 7.20 15.07 5.45
CA LYS A 26 8.53 15.43 5.93
C LYS A 26 9.57 14.32 5.70
N LYS A 27 9.25 13.08 6.07
CA LYS A 27 10.22 11.95 6.00
C LYS A 27 10.55 11.54 4.56
N LEU A 28 9.60 11.68 3.64
CA LEU A 28 9.76 11.31 2.23
C LEU A 28 10.23 12.47 1.36
N ASN A 29 10.51 13.64 1.97
CA ASN A 29 10.89 14.86 1.27
C ASN A 29 9.93 15.21 0.12
N CYS A 30 8.63 14.99 0.33
CA CYS A 30 7.61 15.40 -0.61
C CYS A 30 7.64 16.93 -0.74
N GLY A 31 7.37 17.45 -1.94
CA GLY A 31 7.15 18.88 -2.13
C GLY A 31 6.02 19.38 -1.21
N ALA A 32 6.02 20.67 -0.87
CA ALA A 32 5.04 21.25 0.06
C ALA A 32 3.57 21.00 -0.32
N ASN A 33 3.30 20.73 -1.61
CA ASN A 33 1.97 20.43 -2.15
C ASN A 33 1.84 19.00 -2.70
N GLU A 34 2.79 18.12 -2.40
CA GLU A 34 2.77 16.74 -2.88
C GLU A 34 2.24 15.80 -1.79
N GLU A 35 1.39 14.87 -2.21
CA GLU A 35 0.89 13.80 -1.35
C GLU A 35 1.95 12.71 -1.19
N PRO A 36 2.28 12.27 0.05
CA PRO A 36 3.15 11.13 0.24
C PRO A 36 2.45 9.87 -0.28
N MET A 37 3.18 9.05 -1.03
CA MET A 37 2.58 7.85 -1.62
C MET A 37 2.17 6.85 -0.53
N MET A 38 0.89 6.49 -0.49
CA MET A 38 0.36 5.54 0.47
C MET A 38 -0.90 4.83 -0.06
N ASN A 39 -1.26 3.71 0.56
CA ASN A 39 -2.61 3.17 0.49
C ASN A 39 -3.31 3.33 1.83
N VAL A 40 -4.61 3.62 1.80
CA VAL A 40 -5.46 3.74 2.98
C VAL A 40 -6.61 2.75 2.86
N VAL A 41 -6.87 1.99 3.92
CA VAL A 41 -8.01 1.08 4.05
C VAL A 41 -8.82 1.55 5.24
N CYS A 42 -10.12 1.80 5.04
CA CYS A 42 -11.03 2.16 6.11
C CYS A 42 -12.11 1.09 6.25
N LEU A 43 -12.31 0.62 7.48
CA LEU A 43 -13.38 -0.28 7.85
C LEU A 43 -14.31 0.44 8.82
N PHE A 44 -15.60 0.12 8.76
CA PHE A 44 -16.58 0.57 9.75
C PHE A 44 -17.40 -0.62 10.23
N GLU A 45 -17.14 -1.03 11.46
CA GLU A 45 -17.77 -2.20 12.07
C GLU A 45 -18.11 -1.88 13.52
N ASN A 46 -19.25 -2.38 14.03
CA ASN A 46 -19.67 -2.17 15.41
C ASN A 46 -19.67 -0.70 15.87
N GLN A 47 -20.10 0.21 14.99
CA GLN A 47 -20.10 1.67 15.21
C GLN A 47 -18.70 2.28 15.44
N LYS A 48 -17.64 1.58 15.04
CA LYS A 48 -16.26 2.01 15.16
C LYS A 48 -15.59 2.01 13.80
N TRP A 49 -14.76 3.01 13.56
CA TRP A 49 -13.88 3.07 12.41
C TRP A 49 -12.51 2.46 12.74
N THR A 50 -11.96 1.70 11.80
CA THR A 50 -10.56 1.24 11.80
C THR A 50 -9.92 1.69 10.49
N VAL A 51 -8.80 2.41 10.59
CA VAL A 51 -8.08 2.97 9.45
C VAL A 51 -6.67 2.39 9.42
N PHE A 52 -6.34 1.67 8.35
CA PHE A 52 -4.99 1.22 8.06
C PHE A 52 -4.33 2.13 7.04
N VAL A 53 -3.10 2.54 7.30
CA VAL A 53 -2.27 3.32 6.37
C VAL A 53 -1.00 2.53 6.05
N PHE A 54 -0.77 2.32 4.76
CA PHE A 54 0.36 1.60 4.18
C PHE A 54 1.24 2.61 3.43
N PRO A 55 2.33 3.09 4.04
CA PRO A 55 3.22 4.03 3.36
C PRO A 55 4.01 3.31 2.29
N ARG A 56 4.18 3.97 1.14
CA ARG A 56 4.78 3.38 -0.05
C ARG A 56 5.94 4.21 -0.56
N LYS A 57 6.89 3.52 -1.19
CA LYS A 57 8.08 4.13 -1.81
C LYS A 57 8.11 4.04 -3.34
N ALA A 58 7.24 3.21 -3.93
CA ALA A 58 7.14 3.06 -5.38
C ALA A 58 5.70 2.73 -5.81
N PHE A 59 5.31 3.23 -6.98
CA PHE A 59 3.99 2.99 -7.56
C PHE A 59 3.84 1.55 -8.08
N ARG A 60 4.90 1.02 -8.70
CA ARG A 60 4.93 -0.33 -9.28
C ARG A 60 6.28 -1.01 -9.01
N PRO A 61 6.29 -2.35 -8.83
CA PRO A 61 7.51 -3.12 -8.81
C PRO A 61 8.07 -3.27 -10.22
N TRP A 62 9.35 -3.63 -10.35
CA TRP A 62 10.01 -3.77 -11.65
C TRP A 62 9.35 -4.86 -12.52
N GLN A 63 8.82 -5.92 -11.90
CA GLN A 63 8.15 -7.03 -12.58
C GLN A 63 6.98 -6.58 -13.46
N TYR A 64 6.30 -5.49 -13.09
CA TYR A 64 5.16 -4.99 -13.87
C TYR A 64 5.55 -4.60 -15.29
N SER A 65 6.72 -3.97 -15.43
CA SER A 65 7.25 -3.44 -16.68
C SER A 65 8.33 -4.32 -17.30
N ALA A 66 8.66 -5.45 -16.67
CA ALA A 66 9.63 -6.39 -17.21
C ALA A 66 9.11 -7.05 -18.50
N GLU A 67 10.03 -7.56 -19.32
CA GLU A 67 9.71 -8.18 -20.60
C GLU A 67 9.70 -9.71 -20.51
N ALA A 68 8.98 -10.32 -21.45
CA ALA A 68 8.94 -11.76 -21.67
C ALA A 68 8.68 -12.54 -20.36
N THR A 69 9.49 -13.56 -20.08
CA THR A 69 9.30 -14.49 -18.97
C THR A 69 9.56 -13.87 -17.60
N GLN A 70 10.06 -12.64 -17.53
CA GLN A 70 10.24 -11.93 -16.25
C GLN A 70 9.03 -11.09 -15.86
N GLN A 71 8.11 -10.82 -16.79
CA GLN A 71 6.95 -9.98 -16.51
C GLN A 71 6.01 -10.65 -15.52
N LEU A 72 5.54 -9.90 -14.52
CA LEU A 72 4.35 -10.24 -13.75
C LEU A 72 3.49 -8.98 -13.70
N MET A 73 2.30 -9.03 -14.31
CA MET A 73 1.32 -7.92 -14.29
C MET A 73 0.63 -7.81 -12.92
N VAL A 74 1.43 -7.51 -11.90
CA VAL A 74 1.02 -7.23 -10.53
C VAL A 74 1.49 -5.81 -10.20
N SER A 75 0.53 -4.92 -9.98
CA SER A 75 0.77 -3.55 -9.55
C SER A 75 0.09 -3.39 -8.19
N PRO A 76 0.80 -3.60 -7.07
CA PRO A 76 0.17 -3.52 -5.77
C PRO A 76 -0.54 -2.18 -5.59
N ALA A 77 -1.82 -2.25 -5.28
CA ALA A 77 -2.64 -1.14 -4.82
C ALA A 77 -3.23 -1.54 -3.46
N THR A 78 -4.29 -0.88 -3.03
CA THR A 78 -4.87 -1.11 -1.69
C THR A 78 -5.22 -2.59 -1.43
N VAL A 79 -5.68 -3.33 -2.44
CA VAL A 79 -6.10 -4.74 -2.30
C VAL A 79 -4.91 -5.67 -2.09
N GLU A 80 -3.87 -5.56 -2.93
CA GLU A 80 -2.65 -6.38 -2.81
C GLU A 80 -1.87 -6.04 -1.54
N MET A 81 -1.81 -4.75 -1.19
CA MET A 81 -1.19 -4.31 0.07
C MET A 81 -1.93 -4.85 1.30
N SER A 82 -3.20 -5.21 1.15
CA SER A 82 -4.02 -5.87 2.20
C SER A 82 -3.94 -7.40 2.17
N GLY A 83 -3.07 -7.98 1.34
CA GLY A 83 -2.79 -9.42 1.32
C GLY A 83 -3.58 -10.22 0.27
N ILE A 84 -4.31 -9.56 -0.63
CA ILE A 84 -5.06 -10.23 -1.71
C ILE A 84 -4.36 -9.95 -3.04
N PHE A 85 -3.64 -10.93 -3.58
CA PHE A 85 -2.93 -10.78 -4.85
C PHE A 85 -3.83 -11.13 -6.04
N ILE A 86 -4.16 -10.12 -6.84
CA ILE A 86 -4.90 -10.30 -8.09
C ILE A 86 -3.91 -10.47 -9.25
N THR A 87 -4.04 -11.58 -9.97
CA THR A 87 -3.21 -11.90 -11.14
C THR A 87 -4.13 -12.12 -12.35
N PRO A 88 -4.40 -11.09 -13.17
CA PRO A 88 -5.39 -11.17 -14.24
C PRO A 88 -4.95 -12.05 -15.42
N VAL A 89 -3.66 -12.38 -15.50
CA VAL A 89 -3.10 -13.28 -16.52
C VAL A 89 -2.90 -14.65 -15.91
N GLU A 90 -3.52 -15.66 -16.51
CA GLU A 90 -3.43 -17.05 -16.03
C GLU A 90 -1.99 -17.55 -15.95
N GLU A 91 -1.16 -17.27 -16.96
CA GLU A 91 0.26 -17.66 -16.94
C GLU A 91 0.99 -17.06 -15.72
N HIS A 92 0.77 -15.78 -15.43
CA HIS A 92 1.38 -15.11 -14.27
C HIS A 92 0.88 -15.70 -12.96
N PHE A 93 -0.43 -16.01 -12.87
CA PHE A 93 -1.01 -16.69 -11.70
C PHE A 93 -0.35 -18.06 -11.45
N ARG A 94 -0.11 -18.83 -12.51
CA ARG A 94 0.51 -20.16 -12.39
C ARG A 94 2.01 -20.09 -12.07
N ARG A 95 2.69 -19.03 -12.50
CA ARG A 95 4.15 -18.88 -12.37
C ARG A 95 4.61 -18.13 -11.12
N ILE A 96 3.81 -17.19 -10.60
CA ILE A 96 4.20 -16.36 -9.47
C ILE A 96 4.62 -17.21 -8.27
N THR A 97 5.75 -16.87 -7.66
CA THR A 97 6.30 -17.58 -6.52
C THR A 97 6.18 -16.76 -5.23
N ARG A 98 6.38 -17.42 -4.08
CA ARG A 98 6.54 -16.72 -2.79
C ARG A 98 7.63 -15.66 -2.84
N GLN A 99 8.74 -15.95 -3.54
CA GLN A 99 9.87 -15.03 -3.61
C GLN A 99 9.50 -13.77 -4.41
N ASP A 100 8.73 -13.92 -5.48
CA ASP A 100 8.20 -12.80 -6.25
C ASP A 100 7.27 -11.93 -5.40
N VAL A 101 6.36 -12.53 -4.64
CA VAL A 101 5.43 -11.78 -3.76
C VAL A 101 6.20 -10.98 -2.72
N VAL A 102 7.20 -11.59 -2.06
CA VAL A 102 8.05 -10.90 -1.09
C VAL A 102 8.81 -9.75 -1.75
N ASP A 103 9.42 -9.99 -2.90
CA ASP A 103 10.18 -8.97 -3.64
C ASP A 103 9.27 -7.80 -4.09
N ILE A 104 8.11 -8.11 -4.67
CA ILE A 104 7.10 -7.12 -5.09
C ILE A 104 6.69 -6.23 -3.91
N LEU A 105 6.35 -6.83 -2.76
CA LEU A 105 5.94 -6.06 -1.57
C LEU A 105 7.11 -5.25 -0.98
N ASP A 106 8.33 -5.82 -0.94
CA ASP A 106 9.51 -5.13 -0.43
C ASP A 106 9.88 -3.93 -1.30
N GLN A 107 9.66 -3.98 -2.62
CA GLN A 107 9.91 -2.87 -3.53
C GLN A 107 8.93 -1.70 -3.35
N VAL A 108 7.65 -1.98 -3.08
CA VAL A 108 6.63 -0.92 -2.98
C VAL A 108 6.43 -0.39 -1.56
N SER A 109 6.79 -1.17 -0.53
CA SER A 109 6.56 -0.83 0.88
C SER A 109 7.70 -0.02 1.50
N LEU A 110 7.34 0.94 2.35
CA LEU A 110 8.29 1.58 3.26
C LEU A 110 8.54 0.68 4.50
N LYS A 111 9.83 0.54 4.85
CA LYS A 111 10.28 -0.14 6.07
C LYS A 111 10.20 0.84 7.24
#